data_AF-A0A951PUX4-F1
#
_entry.id   AF-A0A951PUX4-F1
#
_cell.length_a   1.000
_cell.length_b   1.000
_cell.length_c   1.000
_cell.angle_alpha   90.00
_cell.angle_beta   90.00
_cell.angle_gamma   90.00
#
_symmetry.space_group_name_H-M   'P 1'
#
loop_
_entity.id
_entity.type
_entity.pdbx_description
1 polymer ?
#
loop_
_entity_poly.entity_id
_entity_poly.type
_entity_poly.pdbx_seq_one_letter_code
_entity_poly.pdbx_strand_id
1 'polypeptide(L)'
;MTNPDIRSMITSKSRPKVTRRDTSLSLKRSKEVEEEAADKSEISDADDSASTNAEPQELQRLQAEIDNLPQVGKRLAVHLEQGIRADLLRVCESQEITPETFIEAAIALLQSKADLKEEVVADAKVRLRERKRAGLVKRTMALVQKYSS
;
A
#
# COMPACT_ATOMS: atom_id res chain seq x y z
N MET A 1 4.45 -38.87 32.94
CA MET A 1 4.79 -37.45 33.15
C MET A 1 4.42 -36.71 31.86
N THR A 2 3.28 -36.00 31.86
CA THR A 2 2.74 -35.31 30.69
C THR A 2 3.33 -33.91 30.59
N ASN A 3 3.94 -33.60 29.44
CA ASN A 3 4.50 -32.28 29.16
C ASN A 3 3.37 -31.23 29.10
N PRO A 4 3.46 -30.10 29.83
CA PRO A 4 2.43 -29.07 29.76
C PRO A 4 2.45 -28.39 28.39
N ASP A 5 1.28 -28.30 27.76
CA ASP A 5 1.09 -27.68 26.45
C ASP A 5 1.39 -26.18 26.52
N ILE A 6 2.55 -25.79 25.99
CA ILE A 6 3.10 -24.42 25.99
C ILE A 6 2.10 -23.41 25.40
N ARG A 7 1.23 -23.83 24.46
CA ARG A 7 0.23 -22.93 23.86
C ARG A 7 -0.80 -22.45 24.88
N SER A 8 -1.21 -23.32 25.80
CA SER A 8 -2.17 -22.97 26.85
C SER A 8 -1.62 -21.94 27.85
N MET A 9 -0.31 -21.94 28.09
CA MET A 9 0.36 -20.99 29.00
C MET A 9 0.49 -19.58 28.41
N ILE A 10 0.49 -19.44 27.08
CA ILE A 10 0.66 -18.14 26.40
C ILE A 10 -0.70 -17.44 26.22
N THR A 11 -1.78 -18.19 26.04
CA THR A 11 -3.11 -17.65 25.77
C THR A 11 -3.96 -17.42 27.02
N SER A 12 -3.65 -18.08 28.13
CA SER A 12 -4.39 -17.98 29.41
C SER A 12 -4.06 -16.73 30.23
N LYS A 13 -3.02 -15.97 29.86
CA LYS A 13 -2.68 -14.72 30.55
C LYS A 13 -3.63 -13.61 30.11
N SER A 14 -4.59 -13.27 30.98
CA SER A 14 -5.46 -12.09 30.85
C SER A 14 -4.58 -10.85 30.61
N ARG A 15 -4.65 -10.29 29.41
CA ARG A 15 -3.93 -9.06 29.08
C ARG A 15 -4.66 -7.87 29.72
N PRO A 16 -3.96 -6.93 30.37
CA PRO A 16 -4.58 -5.72 30.89
C PRO A 16 -5.25 -4.96 29.74
N LYS A 17 -6.56 -4.74 29.86
CA LYS A 17 -7.37 -4.08 28.84
C LYS A 17 -7.18 -2.57 28.98
N VAL A 18 -6.37 -2.01 28.10
CA VAL A 18 -6.10 -0.56 28.05
C VAL A 18 -7.39 0.15 27.62
N THR A 19 -7.81 1.16 28.38
CA THR A 19 -8.95 2.01 28.03
C THR A 19 -8.62 2.82 26.77
N ARG A 20 -9.62 3.04 25.92
CA ARG A 20 -9.43 3.85 24.72
C ARG A 20 -9.10 5.29 25.14
N ARG A 21 -8.05 5.87 24.54
CA ARG A 21 -7.67 7.27 24.75
C ARG A 21 -8.80 8.18 24.23
N ASP A 22 -9.17 9.18 25.02
CA ASP A 22 -10.11 10.22 24.61
C ASP A 22 -9.49 11.06 23.48
N THR A 23 -10.20 11.19 22.36
CA THR A 23 -9.74 11.89 21.14
C THR A 23 -10.54 13.17 20.86
N SER A 24 -11.36 13.62 21.82
CA SER A 24 -12.23 14.80 21.68
C SER A 24 -11.49 16.08 21.28
N LEU A 25 -10.23 16.27 21.67
CA LEU A 25 -9.41 17.42 21.28
C LEU A 25 -8.95 17.38 19.81
N SER A 26 -8.86 16.21 19.18
CA SER A 26 -8.49 16.09 17.76
C SER A 26 -9.63 16.51 16.83
N LEU A 27 -10.89 16.34 17.26
CA LEU A 27 -12.06 16.75 16.47
C LEU A 27 -12.23 18.28 16.42
N LYS A 28 -11.82 19.02 17.45
CA LYS A 28 -11.88 20.49 17.43
C LYS A 28 -10.92 21.09 16.39
N ARG A 29 -9.73 20.51 16.25
CA ARG A 29 -8.74 20.97 15.25
C ARG A 29 -9.19 20.75 13.81
N SER A 30 -10.03 19.75 13.53
CA SER A 30 -10.62 19.56 12.20
C SER A 30 -11.69 20.60 11.87
N LYS A 31 -12.38 21.13 12.89
CA LYS A 31 -13.49 22.07 12.71
C LYS A 31 -13.04 23.52 12.58
N GLU A 32 -11.96 23.89 13.26
CA GLU A 32 -11.37 25.24 13.16
C GLU A 32 -10.66 25.47 11.80
N VAL A 33 -10.17 24.42 11.14
CA VAL A 33 -9.54 24.53 9.81
C VAL A 33 -10.57 24.70 8.68
N GLU A 34 -11.82 24.28 8.88
CA GLU A 34 -12.89 24.47 7.89
C GLU A 34 -13.50 25.89 7.94
N GLU A 35 -13.49 26.57 9.09
CA GLU A 35 -14.06 27.93 9.22
C GLU A 35 -13.09 29.05 8.80
N GLU A 36 -11.77 28.89 8.92
CA GLU A 36 -10.80 29.94 8.51
C GLU A 36 -10.51 29.98 6.99
N ALA A 37 -10.92 28.96 6.22
CA ALA A 37 -10.72 28.95 4.76
C ALA A 37 -11.83 29.68 3.98
N ALA A 38 -12.89 30.14 4.64
CA ALA A 38 -14.06 30.74 4.00
C ALA A 38 -14.01 32.27 3.84
N ASP A 39 -13.02 32.97 4.41
CA ASP A 39 -13.07 34.45 4.56
C ASP A 39 -11.94 35.22 3.83
N LYS A 40 -11.40 34.70 2.73
CA LYS A 40 -10.44 35.48 1.94
C LYS A 40 -10.31 35.09 0.46
N SER A 41 -11.29 35.48 -0.35
CA SER A 41 -11.08 35.75 -1.78
C SER A 41 -12.19 36.63 -2.35
N GLU A 42 -12.19 37.92 -2.00
CA GLU A 42 -12.82 38.94 -2.83
C GLU A 42 -11.83 39.29 -3.96
N ILE A 43 -12.02 38.68 -5.13
CA ILE A 43 -11.56 39.22 -6.41
C ILE A 43 -12.84 39.63 -7.14
N SER A 44 -13.01 40.95 -7.29
CA SER A 44 -14.05 41.54 -8.11
C SER A 44 -13.71 41.33 -9.57
N ASP A 45 -14.50 40.51 -10.26
CA ASP A 45 -14.70 40.66 -11.70
C ASP A 45 -16.21 40.67 -11.96
N ALA A 46 -16.70 41.87 -12.23
CA ALA A 46 -17.99 42.09 -12.82
C ALA A 46 -17.84 41.93 -14.34
N ASP A 47 -18.21 40.77 -14.89
CA ASP A 47 -19.07 40.73 -16.07
C ASP A 47 -19.56 39.29 -16.36
N ASP A 48 -20.73 39.26 -16.98
CA ASP A 48 -21.42 38.16 -17.63
C ASP A 48 -22.28 37.18 -16.80
N SER A 49 -23.58 37.38 -17.06
CA SER A 49 -24.72 36.75 -16.40
C SER A 49 -25.20 35.60 -17.28
N ALA A 50 -24.42 34.54 -17.47
CA ALA A 50 -24.87 33.38 -18.24
C ALA A 50 -24.00 32.11 -18.05
N SER A 51 -24.19 31.36 -16.96
CA SER A 51 -24.05 29.88 -16.95
C SER A 51 -24.23 29.30 -15.55
N THR A 52 -25.47 29.01 -15.15
CA THR A 52 -25.76 28.18 -13.97
C THR A 52 -26.19 26.75 -14.34
N ASN A 53 -26.18 26.40 -15.64
CA ASN A 53 -26.60 25.09 -16.17
C ASN A 53 -25.46 24.28 -16.86
N ALA A 54 -24.25 24.83 -17.00
CA ALA A 54 -23.13 24.15 -17.67
C ALA A 54 -22.38 23.17 -16.74
N GLU A 55 -22.22 23.52 -15.46
CA GLU A 55 -21.52 22.68 -14.49
C GLU A 55 -22.08 21.26 -14.30
N PRO A 56 -23.41 21.03 -14.19
CA PRO A 56 -23.92 19.66 -14.01
C PRO A 56 -23.74 18.77 -15.24
N GLN A 57 -23.68 19.35 -16.45
CA GLN A 57 -23.44 18.60 -17.69
C GLN A 57 -21.97 18.22 -17.85
N GLU A 58 -21.05 19.10 -17.43
CA GLU A 58 -19.62 18.83 -17.46
C GLU A 58 -19.24 17.76 -16.42
N LEU A 59 -19.82 17.80 -15.22
CA LEU A 59 -19.64 16.76 -14.20
C LEU A 59 -20.11 15.38 -14.68
N GLN A 60 -21.25 15.31 -15.40
CA GLN A 60 -21.72 14.05 -15.97
C GLN A 60 -20.79 13.50 -17.06
N ARG A 61 -20.19 14.37 -17.87
CA ARG A 61 -19.22 13.97 -18.89
C ARG A 61 -17.93 13.44 -18.26
N LEU A 62 -17.40 14.14 -17.26
CA LEU A 62 -16.21 13.71 -16.53
C LEU A 62 -16.43 12.39 -15.77
N GLN A 63 -17.62 12.21 -15.18
CA GLN A 63 -17.97 10.94 -14.54
C GLN A 63 -18.01 9.79 -15.54
N ALA A 64 -18.61 10.00 -16.72
CA ALA A 64 -18.62 9.01 -17.79
C ALA A 64 -17.21 8.70 -18.30
N GLU A 65 -16.31 9.68 -18.33
CA GLU A 65 -14.91 9.46 -18.71
C GLU A 65 -14.16 8.63 -17.66
N ILE A 66 -14.33 8.94 -16.37
CA ILE A 66 -13.75 8.17 -15.26
C ILE A 66 -14.22 6.70 -15.29
N ASP A 67 -15.50 6.47 -15.59
CA ASP A 67 -16.06 5.12 -15.66
C ASP A 67 -15.46 4.28 -16.80
N ASN A 68 -14.91 4.93 -17.83
CA ASN A 68 -14.20 4.27 -18.94
C ASN A 68 -12.70 4.06 -18.68
N LEU A 69 -12.14 4.67 -17.64
CA LEU A 69 -10.73 4.55 -17.30
C LEU A 69 -10.45 3.33 -16.40
N PRO A 70 -9.20 2.81 -16.39
CA PRO A 70 -8.83 1.71 -15.51
C PRO A 70 -9.00 2.11 -14.04
N GLN A 71 -9.80 1.32 -13.31
CA GLN A 71 -9.99 1.53 -11.88
C GLN A 71 -8.82 0.97 -11.08
N VAL A 72 -8.22 1.81 -10.23
CA VAL A 72 -7.09 1.42 -9.38
C VAL A 72 -7.58 0.63 -8.17
N GLY A 73 -6.96 -0.53 -7.93
CA GLY A 73 -7.27 -1.39 -6.79
C GLY A 73 -6.73 -0.88 -5.45
N LYS A 74 -6.91 -1.69 -4.40
CA LYS A 74 -6.34 -1.42 -3.07
C LYS A 74 -4.81 -1.49 -3.11
N ARG A 75 -4.16 -0.64 -2.31
CA ARG A 75 -2.69 -0.62 -2.17
C ARG A 75 -2.13 -1.98 -1.74
N LEU A 76 -1.12 -2.48 -2.48
CA LEU A 76 -0.40 -3.71 -2.18
C LEU A 76 0.93 -3.42 -1.46
N ALA A 77 1.16 -4.05 -0.31
CA ALA A 77 2.42 -3.91 0.42
C ALA A 77 3.46 -4.96 -0.04
N VAL A 78 4.34 -4.58 -0.98
CA VAL A 78 5.35 -5.47 -1.56
C VAL A 78 6.73 -5.25 -0.95
N HIS A 79 7.39 -6.34 -0.54
CA HIS A 79 8.77 -6.32 -0.05
C HIS A 79 9.68 -7.05 -1.03
N LEU A 80 10.56 -6.28 -1.67
CA LEU A 80 11.53 -6.76 -2.64
C LEU A 80 12.91 -6.94 -2.00
N GLU A 81 13.71 -7.77 -2.65
CA GLU A 81 15.14 -7.86 -2.35
C GLU A 81 15.82 -6.54 -2.70
N GLN A 82 16.86 -6.15 -1.96
CA GLN A 82 17.47 -4.82 -2.11
C GLN A 82 18.02 -4.57 -3.52
N GLY A 83 18.70 -5.56 -4.12
CA GLY A 83 19.20 -5.45 -5.51
C GLY A 83 18.06 -5.30 -6.51
N ILE A 84 17.09 -6.21 -6.47
CA ILE A 84 15.91 -6.18 -7.35
C ILE A 84 15.10 -4.89 -7.19
N ARG A 85 14.98 -4.34 -5.98
CA ARG A 85 14.31 -3.07 -5.74
C ARG A 85 15.04 -1.93 -6.45
N ALA A 86 16.37 -1.88 -6.34
CA ALA A 86 17.17 -0.83 -6.98
C ALA A 86 17.06 -0.92 -8.51
N ASP A 87 17.10 -2.12 -9.05
CA ASP A 87 16.97 -2.34 -10.50
C ASP A 87 15.57 -1.99 -11.00
N LEU A 88 14.51 -2.39 -10.28
CA LEU A 88 13.14 -2.01 -10.61
C LEU A 88 12.96 -0.49 -10.63
N LEU A 89 13.43 0.21 -9.59
CA LEU A 89 13.31 1.67 -9.52
C LEU A 89 14.08 2.35 -10.65
N ARG A 90 15.26 1.83 -11.03
CA ARG A 90 16.03 2.36 -12.15
C ARG A 90 15.29 2.22 -13.48
N VAL A 91 14.68 1.06 -13.73
CA VAL A 91 13.88 0.84 -14.93
C VAL A 91 12.69 1.79 -14.94
N CYS A 92 11.97 1.88 -13.83
CA CYS A 92 10.82 2.76 -13.67
C CYS A 92 11.17 4.24 -13.92
N GLU A 93 12.25 4.73 -13.31
CA GLU A 93 12.74 6.10 -13.49
C GLU A 93 13.15 6.37 -14.94
N SER A 94 13.86 5.43 -15.57
CA SER A 94 14.33 5.60 -16.96
C SER A 94 13.21 5.62 -18.00
N GLN A 95 12.06 5.03 -17.69
CA GLN A 95 10.92 4.91 -18.60
C GLN A 95 9.73 5.78 -18.17
N GLU A 96 9.89 6.59 -17.12
CA GLU A 96 8.83 7.43 -16.56
C GLU A 96 7.54 6.64 -16.19
N ILE A 97 7.72 5.40 -15.72
CA ILE A 97 6.61 4.52 -15.28
C ILE A 97 6.68 4.27 -13.77
N THR A 98 5.57 3.84 -13.18
CA THR A 98 5.54 3.46 -11.77
C THR A 98 5.78 1.96 -11.60
N PRO A 99 6.28 1.51 -10.43
CA PRO A 99 6.40 0.09 -10.12
C PRO A 99 5.08 -0.67 -10.27
N GLU A 100 3.95 -0.02 -9.94
CA GLU A 100 2.61 -0.58 -10.06
C GLU A 100 2.26 -0.88 -11.52
N THR A 101 2.40 0.11 -12.42
CA THR A 101 2.07 -0.07 -13.84
C THR A 101 3.03 -1.05 -14.52
N PHE A 102 4.30 -1.11 -14.09
CA PHE A 102 5.24 -2.12 -14.55
C PHE A 102 4.79 -3.54 -14.19
N ILE A 103 4.33 -3.75 -12.95
CA ILE A 103 3.83 -5.06 -12.50
C ILE A 103 2.55 -5.44 -13.24
N GLU A 104 1.63 -4.49 -13.47
CA GLU A 104 0.41 -4.71 -14.24
C GLU A 104 0.73 -5.16 -15.68
N ALA A 105 1.60 -4.43 -16.37
CA ALA A 105 2.05 -4.77 -17.72
C ALA A 105 2.75 -6.14 -17.77
N ALA A 106 3.61 -6.44 -16.80
CA ALA A 106 4.28 -7.73 -16.70
C ALA A 106 3.28 -8.88 -16.53
N ILE A 107 2.28 -8.72 -15.64
CA ILE A 107 1.24 -9.74 -15.43
C ILE A 107 0.41 -9.94 -16.69
N ALA A 108 -0.01 -8.87 -17.36
CA ALA A 108 -0.76 -8.96 -18.62
C ALA A 108 0.04 -9.72 -19.69
N LEU A 109 1.34 -9.46 -19.81
CA LEU A 109 2.22 -10.16 -20.75
C LEU A 109 2.36 -11.65 -20.39
N LEU A 110 2.51 -11.98 -19.11
CA LEU A 110 2.59 -13.38 -18.66
C LEU A 110 1.28 -14.15 -18.87
N GLN A 111 0.13 -13.48 -18.91
CA GLN A 111 -1.14 -14.14 -19.27
C GLN A 111 -1.16 -14.58 -20.74
N SER A 112 -0.50 -13.83 -21.63
CA SER A 112 -0.41 -14.15 -23.06
C SER A 112 0.63 -15.22 -23.41
N LYS A 113 1.59 -15.50 -22.51
CA LYS A 113 2.72 -16.42 -22.75
C LYS A 113 2.84 -17.45 -21.62
N ALA A 114 2.19 -18.60 -21.79
CA ALA A 114 2.10 -19.64 -20.77
C ALA A 114 3.48 -20.20 -20.34
N ASP A 115 4.37 -20.48 -21.28
CA ASP A 115 5.71 -21.04 -20.99
C ASP A 115 6.53 -20.09 -20.11
N LEU A 116 6.56 -18.81 -20.46
CA LEU A 116 7.26 -17.77 -19.70
C LEU A 116 6.67 -17.62 -18.29
N LYS A 117 5.33 -17.74 -18.16
CA LYS A 117 4.66 -17.72 -16.86
C LYS A 117 5.10 -18.89 -15.98
N GLU A 118 5.22 -20.09 -16.53
CA GLU A 118 5.69 -21.26 -15.77
C GLU A 118 7.13 -21.08 -15.29
N GLU A 119 8.01 -20.57 -16.15
CA GLU A 119 9.40 -20.26 -15.81
C GLU A 119 9.49 -19.24 -14.67
N VAL A 120 8.75 -18.13 -14.78
CA VAL A 120 8.69 -17.10 -13.73
C VAL A 120 8.16 -17.67 -12.41
N VAL A 121 7.14 -18.52 -12.45
CA VAL A 121 6.59 -19.17 -11.24
C VAL A 121 7.61 -20.14 -10.61
N ALA A 122 8.38 -20.86 -11.43
CA ALA A 122 9.43 -21.74 -10.96
C ALA A 122 10.54 -20.95 -10.24
N ASP A 123 11.03 -19.86 -10.85
CA ASP A 123 12.04 -18.98 -10.25
C ASP A 123 11.53 -18.33 -8.95
N ALA A 124 10.28 -17.84 -8.95
CA ALA A 124 9.66 -17.25 -7.76
C ALA A 124 9.61 -18.24 -6.57
N LYS A 125 9.36 -19.54 -6.84
CA LYS A 125 9.40 -20.59 -5.81
C LYS A 125 10.81 -20.84 -5.29
N VAL A 126 11.85 -20.74 -6.13
CA VAL A 126 13.25 -20.82 -5.69
C VAL A 126 13.57 -19.66 -4.74
N ARG A 127 13.31 -18.42 -5.17
CA ARG A 127 13.54 -17.22 -4.35
C ARG A 127 12.80 -17.23 -3.01
N LEU A 128 11.58 -17.76 -2.98
CA LEU A 128 10.83 -17.92 -1.73
C LEU A 128 11.53 -18.87 -0.75
N ARG A 129 12.10 -19.97 -1.23
CA ARG A 129 12.86 -20.91 -0.39
C ARG A 129 14.13 -20.25 0.17
N GLU A 130 14.84 -19.49 -0.64
CA GLU A 130 16.02 -18.74 -0.22
C GLU A 130 15.69 -17.72 0.86
N ARG A 131 14.60 -16.95 0.70
CA ARG A 131 14.12 -16.00 1.73
C ARG A 131 13.79 -16.70 3.05
N LYS A 132 13.14 -17.86 3.00
CA LYS A 132 12.86 -18.67 4.20
C LYS A 132 14.15 -19.12 4.89
N ARG A 133 15.14 -19.58 4.11
CA ARG A 133 16.45 -19.99 4.62
C ARG A 133 17.19 -18.81 5.25
N ALA A 134 17.22 -17.66 4.61
CA ALA A 134 17.83 -16.44 5.15
C ALA A 134 17.19 -16.02 6.49
N GLY A 135 15.86 -16.09 6.59
CA GLY A 135 15.15 -15.84 7.84
C GLY A 135 15.52 -16.84 8.96
N LEU A 136 15.67 -18.12 8.62
CA LEU A 136 16.13 -19.14 9.58
C LEU A 136 17.54 -18.84 10.06
N VAL A 137 18.49 -18.60 9.13
CA VAL A 137 19.88 -18.29 9.45
C VAL A 137 19.99 -17.07 10.35
N LYS A 138 19.25 -15.99 10.06
CA LYS A 138 19.22 -14.78 10.90
C LYS A 138 18.76 -15.09 12.34
N ARG A 139 17.71 -15.90 12.50
CA ARG A 139 17.23 -16.31 13.83
C ARG A 139 18.25 -17.17 14.57
N THR A 140 18.84 -18.15 13.89
CA THR A 140 19.87 -19.01 14.49
C THR A 140 21.09 -18.21 14.91
N MET A 141 21.55 -17.28 14.06
CA MET A 141 22.66 -16.38 14.38
C MET A 141 22.37 -15.55 15.62
N ALA A 142 21.18 -14.96 15.73
CA ALA A 142 20.77 -14.20 16.90
C ALA A 142 20.74 -15.04 18.19
N LEU A 143 20.33 -16.33 18.10
CA LEU A 143 20.40 -17.25 19.23
C LEU A 143 21.84 -17.56 19.62
N VAL A 144 22.70 -17.92 18.67
CA VAL A 144 24.12 -18.21 18.94
C VAL A 144 24.81 -17.02 19.58
N GLN A 145 24.60 -15.81 19.06
CA GLN A 145 25.16 -14.58 19.65
C GLN A 145 24.70 -14.37 21.10
N LYS A 146 23.42 -14.66 21.40
CA LYS A 146 22.86 -14.53 22.75
C LYS A 146 23.46 -15.52 23.75
N TYR A 147 23.75 -16.75 23.33
CA TYR A 147 24.28 -17.80 24.23
C TYR A 147 25.81 -17.87 24.24
N SER A 148 26.49 -17.17 23.33
CA SER A 148 27.94 -17.04 23.27
C SER A 148 28.47 -15.83 24.05
N SER A 149 27.58 -15.02 24.63
CA SER A 149 27.89 -13.91 25.56
C SER A 149 27.52 -14.33 26.98
#